data_AF-A0A6P8GXQ2-F1
#
_entry.id   AF-A0A6P8GXQ2-F1
#
_cell.length_a   1.000
_cell.length_b   1.000
_cell.length_c   1.000
_cell.angle_alpha   90.00
_cell.angle_beta   90.00
_cell.angle_gamma   90.00
#
_symmetry.space_group_name_H-M   'P 1'
#
loop_
_entity.id
_entity.type
_entity.pdbx_description
1 polymer ?
#
loop_
_entity_poly.entity_id
_entity_poly.type
_entity_poly.pdbx_seq_one_letter_code
_entity_poly.pdbx_strand_id
1 'polypeptide(L)'
;MTSMDMTPESKKQVDGFCKKLTLEAEHLVKAFFPQKMAEMDALLQASLSLEDLTALKAPLDIPIPDPAKEELKRKKKEEKEAKEGKKDKDKDSDKEDEEAGPPCGPIGCNERLEALLKEIKPHLQTLKEKLNTVSMWVQLQVPKMEDGNNFGVAVQEKVFELLTNTRTKIEGLRVVAAGSREMADYVVRQLQPISYERDDHDPSVLS
;
A
#
# COMPACT_ATOMS: atom_id res chain seq x y z
N MET A 1 42.49 26.54 9.42
CA MET A 1 41.30 26.36 8.57
C MET A 1 40.81 27.75 8.22
N THR A 2 40.89 28.14 6.95
CA THR A 2 40.29 29.39 6.46
C THR A 2 38.78 29.30 6.65
N SER A 3 38.22 30.21 7.45
CA SER A 3 36.77 30.43 7.50
C SER A 3 36.32 30.72 6.06
N MET A 4 35.50 29.83 5.48
CA MET A 4 34.83 30.15 4.23
C MET A 4 33.69 31.11 4.59
N ASP A 5 33.98 32.40 4.58
CA ASP A 5 32.97 33.41 4.88
C ASP A 5 31.90 33.38 3.77
N MET A 6 30.65 33.15 4.17
CA MET A 6 29.51 33.26 3.27
C MET A 6 29.44 34.68 2.72
N THR A 7 29.13 34.81 1.43
CA THR A 7 28.87 36.12 0.83
C THR A 7 27.65 36.77 1.51
N PRO A 8 27.62 38.12 1.60
CA PRO A 8 26.47 38.83 2.17
C PRO A 8 25.14 38.50 1.47
N GLU A 9 25.20 38.24 0.16
CA GLU A 9 24.05 37.86 -0.64
C GLU A 9 23.51 36.48 -0.24
N SER A 10 24.37 35.46 -0.15
CA SER A 10 23.96 34.12 0.28
C SER A 10 23.38 34.14 1.70
N LYS A 11 24.00 34.91 2.60
CA LYS A 11 23.47 35.10 3.96
C LYS A 11 22.07 35.70 3.95
N LYS A 12 21.84 36.75 3.16
CA LYS A 12 20.53 37.39 3.01
C LYS A 12 19.47 36.43 2.45
N GLN A 13 19.84 35.56 1.51
CA GLN A 13 18.93 34.55 0.94
C GLN A 13 18.52 33.51 1.99
N VAL A 14 19.49 32.98 2.75
CA VAL A 14 19.23 32.01 3.83
C VAL A 14 18.37 32.63 4.93
N ASP A 15 18.72 33.83 5.40
CA ASP A 15 17.94 34.54 6.42
C ASP A 15 16.50 34.81 5.94
N GLY A 16 16.34 35.17 4.67
CA GLY A 16 15.03 35.36 4.03
C GLY A 16 14.22 34.06 3.99
N PHE A 17 14.86 32.94 3.67
CA PHE A 17 14.24 31.62 3.68
C PHE A 17 13.80 31.21 5.09
N CYS A 18 14.68 31.32 6.10
CA CYS A 18 14.36 30.99 7.49
C CYS A 18 13.18 31.81 8.03
N LYS A 19 13.11 33.10 7.69
CA LYS A 19 11.97 33.96 8.05
C LYS A 19 10.66 33.48 7.41
N LYS A 20 10.66 33.18 6.11
CA LYS A 20 9.48 32.66 5.41
C LYS A 20 9.02 31.33 6.01
N LEU A 21 9.96 30.42 6.24
CA LEU A 21 9.69 29.12 6.83
C LEU A 21 9.11 29.25 8.24
N THR A 22 9.63 30.17 9.05
CA THR A 22 9.10 30.43 10.40
C THR A 22 7.65 30.92 10.34
N LEU A 23 7.34 31.88 9.46
CA LEU A 23 5.97 32.36 9.28
C LEU A 23 5.02 31.24 8.82
N GLU A 24 5.47 30.40 7.88
CA GLU A 24 4.66 29.28 7.41
C GLU A 24 4.44 28.26 8.53
N ALA A 25 5.49 27.84 9.24
CA ALA A 25 5.38 26.86 10.33
C ALA A 25 4.50 27.37 11.47
N GLU A 26 4.61 28.65 11.86
CA GLU A 26 3.73 29.24 12.86
C GLU A 26 2.28 29.26 12.41
N HIS A 27 2.01 29.62 11.15
CA HIS A 27 0.66 29.56 10.59
C HIS A 27 0.12 28.12 10.60
N LEU A 28 0.97 27.14 10.31
CA LEU A 28 0.57 25.73 10.33
C LEU A 28 0.10 25.29 11.72
N VAL A 29 0.87 25.62 12.76
CA VAL A 29 0.55 25.26 14.14
C VAL A 29 -0.64 26.05 14.67
N LYS A 30 -0.72 27.36 14.39
CA LYS A 30 -1.74 28.25 14.97
C LYS A 30 -3.11 28.11 14.31
N ALA A 31 -3.16 27.83 13.01
CA ALA A 31 -4.40 27.87 12.24
C ALA A 31 -4.67 26.57 11.46
N PHE A 32 -3.70 26.14 10.64
CA PHE A 32 -3.94 25.05 9.69
C PHE A 32 -4.22 23.70 10.36
N PHE A 33 -3.41 23.28 11.35
CA PHE A 33 -3.62 21.99 12.01
C PHE A 33 -4.92 21.92 12.81
N PRO A 34 -5.27 22.92 13.64
CA PRO A 34 -6.58 22.95 14.29
C PRO A 34 -7.75 22.89 13.30
N GLN A 35 -7.66 23.65 12.20
CA GLN A 35 -8.68 23.60 11.15
C GLN A 35 -8.76 22.20 10.51
N LYS A 36 -7.62 21.61 10.15
CA LYS A 36 -7.59 20.28 9.55
C LYS A 36 -8.10 19.18 10.48
N MET A 37 -7.89 19.29 11.78
CA MET A 37 -8.49 18.36 12.74
C MET A 37 -10.02 18.39 12.66
N ALA A 38 -10.64 19.57 12.64
CA ALA A 38 -12.09 19.71 12.52
C ALA A 38 -12.62 19.18 11.17
N GLU A 39 -11.89 19.45 10.08
CA GLU A 39 -12.26 18.92 8.76
C GLU A 39 -12.18 17.39 8.70
N MET A 40 -11.17 16.77 9.32
CA MET A 40 -11.04 15.31 9.39
C MET A 40 -12.10 14.68 10.29
N ASP A 41 -12.48 15.34 11.38
CA ASP A 41 -13.59 14.90 12.23
C ASP A 41 -14.92 14.90 11.46
N ALA A 42 -15.21 15.98 10.73
CA ALA A 42 -16.39 16.05 9.87
C ALA A 42 -16.38 14.96 8.79
N LEU A 43 -15.22 14.70 8.16
CA LEU A 43 -15.07 13.64 7.17
C LEU A 43 -15.34 12.25 7.77
N LEU A 44 -14.85 11.98 8.98
CA LEU A 44 -15.07 10.72 9.68
C LEU A 44 -16.58 10.49 9.92
N GLN A 45 -17.29 11.50 10.38
CA GLN A 45 -18.73 11.42 10.63
C GLN A 45 -19.56 11.26 9.34
N ALA A 46 -19.13 11.88 8.23
CA ALA A 46 -19.89 11.89 6.99
C ALA A 46 -19.67 10.65 6.11
N SER A 47 -18.43 10.19 5.97
CA SER A 47 -18.04 9.24 4.91
C SER A 47 -17.51 7.91 5.41
N LEU A 48 -17.08 7.82 6.69
CA LEU A 48 -16.33 6.67 7.21
C LEU A 48 -17.06 5.90 8.32
N SER A 49 -18.23 6.35 8.77
CA SER A 49 -19.12 5.59 9.66
C SER A 49 -19.95 4.58 8.86
N LEU A 50 -19.39 3.40 8.63
CA LEU A 50 -20.12 2.25 8.10
C LEU A 50 -20.71 1.44 9.25
N GLU A 51 -22.02 1.49 9.43
CA GLU A 51 -22.72 0.61 10.39
C GLU A 51 -22.70 -0.85 9.96
N ASP A 52 -22.65 -1.10 8.65
CA ASP A 52 -22.62 -2.44 8.05
C ASP A 52 -21.49 -2.58 7.01
N LEU A 53 -20.59 -3.53 7.27
CA LEU A 53 -19.46 -3.88 6.39
C LEU A 53 -19.88 -4.65 5.15
N THR A 54 -21.08 -5.25 5.11
CA THR A 54 -21.58 -5.92 3.90
C THR A 54 -21.75 -4.92 2.74
N ALA A 55 -21.95 -3.64 3.06
CA ALA A 55 -22.07 -2.56 2.08
C ALA A 55 -20.75 -2.19 1.39
N LEU A 56 -19.62 -2.77 1.81
CA LEU A 56 -18.33 -2.73 1.11
C LEU A 56 -18.13 -3.93 0.17
N LYS A 57 -19.02 -4.93 0.16
CA LYS A 57 -18.85 -6.12 -0.66
C LYS A 57 -19.02 -5.77 -2.15
N ALA A 58 -17.93 -5.86 -2.90
CA ALA A 58 -17.99 -5.79 -4.36
C ALA A 58 -18.42 -7.15 -4.94
N PRO A 59 -19.16 -7.17 -6.07
CA PRO A 59 -19.47 -8.41 -6.77
C PRO A 59 -18.18 -9.06 -7.26
N LEU A 60 -18.03 -10.36 -6.97
CA LEU A 60 -16.89 -11.16 -7.39
C LEU A 60 -17.42 -12.39 -8.14
N ASP A 61 -17.42 -12.31 -9.47
CA ASP A 61 -17.97 -13.34 -10.35
C ASP A 61 -16.88 -14.29 -10.83
N ILE A 62 -16.28 -15.00 -9.86
CA ILE A 62 -15.30 -16.05 -10.16
C ILE A 62 -16.06 -17.37 -10.36
N PRO A 63 -15.86 -18.08 -11.49
CA PRO A 63 -16.47 -19.39 -11.70
C PRO A 63 -15.96 -20.38 -10.65
N ILE A 64 -16.85 -20.90 -9.80
CA ILE A 64 -16.50 -21.92 -8.82
C ILE A 64 -16.36 -23.27 -9.56
N PRO A 65 -15.18 -23.93 -9.52
CA PRO A 65 -15.01 -25.23 -10.16
C PRO A 65 -15.91 -26.27 -9.53
N ASP A 66 -16.72 -26.93 -10.34
CA ASP A 66 -17.53 -28.07 -9.89
C ASP A 66 -16.63 -29.32 -9.85
N PRO A 67 -16.36 -29.90 -8.66
CA PRO A 67 -15.42 -31.00 -8.51
C PRO A 67 -15.80 -32.22 -9.36
N ALA A 68 -17.10 -32.48 -9.55
CA ALA A 68 -17.55 -33.61 -10.37
C ALA A 68 -17.29 -33.38 -11.87
N LYS A 69 -17.39 -32.12 -12.34
CA LYS A 69 -17.12 -31.77 -13.75
C LYS A 69 -15.63 -31.76 -14.05
N GLU A 70 -14.81 -31.32 -13.10
CA GLU A 70 -13.35 -31.37 -13.23
C GLU A 70 -12.82 -32.81 -13.19
N GLU A 71 -13.34 -33.66 -12.30
CA GLU A 71 -12.99 -35.09 -12.29
C GLU A 71 -13.41 -35.79 -13.60
N LEU A 72 -14.58 -35.46 -14.15
CA LEU A 72 -15.04 -36.00 -15.43
C LEU A 72 -14.19 -35.50 -16.62
N LYS A 73 -13.74 -34.25 -16.60
CA LYS A 73 -12.80 -33.72 -17.61
C LYS A 73 -11.45 -34.42 -17.52
N ARG A 74 -10.91 -34.61 -16.32
CA ARG A 74 -9.66 -35.36 -16.08
C ARG A 74 -9.76 -36.79 -16.62
N LYS A 75 -10.82 -37.53 -16.24
CA LYS A 75 -11.07 -38.89 -16.75
C LYS A 75 -11.19 -38.93 -18.28
N LYS A 76 -11.89 -37.98 -18.89
CA LYS A 76 -11.99 -37.87 -20.36
C LYS A 76 -10.66 -37.51 -21.03
N LYS A 77 -9.79 -36.76 -20.37
CA LYS A 77 -8.47 -36.39 -20.87
C LYS A 77 -7.50 -37.58 -20.78
N GLU A 78 -7.46 -38.26 -19.63
CA GLU A 78 -6.71 -39.51 -19.43
C GLU A 78 -7.16 -40.59 -20.43
N GLU A 79 -8.46 -40.71 -20.70
CA GLU A 79 -8.99 -41.67 -21.68
C GLU A 79 -8.65 -41.29 -23.14
N LYS A 80 -8.50 -40.00 -23.44
CA LYS A 80 -8.04 -39.52 -24.76
C LYS A 80 -6.54 -39.73 -24.95
N GLU A 81 -5.73 -39.42 -23.95
CA GLU A 81 -4.29 -39.65 -23.95
C GLU A 81 -3.95 -41.15 -24.01
N ALA A 82 -4.72 -41.99 -23.31
CA ALA A 82 -4.61 -43.45 -23.41
C ALA A 82 -5.01 -43.99 -24.80
N LYS A 83 -5.90 -43.30 -25.53
CA LYS A 83 -6.31 -43.67 -26.89
C LYS A 83 -5.36 -43.12 -27.97
N GLU A 84 -4.65 -42.03 -27.72
CA GLU A 84 -3.67 -41.42 -28.63
C GLU A 84 -2.25 -42.00 -28.50
N GLY A 85 -2.00 -42.89 -27.54
CA GLY A 85 -0.72 -43.58 -27.32
C GLY A 85 -0.22 -44.52 -28.43
N LYS A 86 -0.67 -44.34 -29.69
CA LYS A 86 -0.15 -45.10 -30.83
C LYS A 86 -0.18 -44.34 -32.16
N LYS A 87 0.38 -43.12 -32.23
CA LYS A 87 1.02 -42.63 -33.46
C LYS A 87 1.95 -41.42 -33.24
N ASP A 88 3.24 -41.73 -33.39
CA ASP A 88 4.38 -40.90 -33.79
C ASP A 88 4.67 -39.54 -33.11
N LYS A 89 5.86 -39.54 -32.49
CA LYS A 89 6.72 -38.40 -32.17
C LYS A 89 6.94 -37.52 -33.41
N ASP A 90 6.31 -36.37 -33.46
CA ASP A 90 6.91 -35.08 -33.88
C ASP A 90 5.79 -34.05 -33.99
N LYS A 91 5.66 -33.20 -32.97
CA LYS A 91 5.18 -31.81 -33.08
C LYS A 91 5.31 -31.11 -31.74
N ASP A 92 6.33 -30.29 -31.69
CA ASP A 92 6.51 -29.16 -30.78
C ASP A 92 5.40 -28.14 -31.08
N SER A 93 4.29 -28.19 -30.35
CA SER A 93 3.24 -27.17 -30.39
C SER A 93 2.33 -27.29 -29.16
N ASP A 94 2.25 -26.19 -28.38
CA ASP A 94 1.21 -25.86 -27.41
C ASP A 94 1.05 -26.76 -26.16
N LYS A 95 2.09 -26.84 -25.33
CA LYS A 95 1.96 -27.20 -23.91
C LYS A 95 1.75 -25.99 -22.97
N GLU A 96 1.29 -24.86 -23.50
CA GLU A 96 1.02 -23.67 -22.67
C GLU A 96 -0.44 -23.58 -22.17
N ASP A 97 -1.35 -24.44 -22.65
CA ASP A 97 -2.78 -24.40 -22.29
C ASP A 97 -3.18 -25.38 -21.16
N GLU A 98 -2.22 -26.13 -20.58
CA GLU A 98 -2.53 -27.17 -19.58
C GLU A 98 -2.66 -26.68 -18.13
N GLU A 99 -2.39 -25.39 -17.87
CA GLU A 99 -2.42 -24.82 -16.51
C GLU A 99 -3.28 -23.54 -16.41
N ALA A 100 -4.05 -23.22 -17.46
CA ALA A 100 -4.96 -22.09 -17.41
C ALA A 100 -6.18 -22.46 -16.54
N GLY A 101 -6.37 -21.72 -15.44
CA GLY A 101 -7.55 -21.84 -14.60
C GLY A 101 -8.86 -21.54 -15.32
N PRO A 102 -10.03 -21.72 -14.66
CA PRO A 102 -11.32 -21.50 -15.29
C PRO A 102 -11.41 -20.09 -15.91
N PRO A 103 -11.94 -19.95 -17.14
CA PRO A 103 -12.04 -18.65 -17.79
C PRO A 103 -12.93 -17.73 -16.97
N CYS A 104 -12.34 -16.64 -16.46
CA CYS A 104 -13.04 -15.63 -15.66
C CYS A 104 -13.17 -14.33 -16.46
N GLY A 105 -14.34 -13.68 -16.35
CA GLY A 105 -14.57 -12.36 -16.94
C GLY A 105 -13.76 -11.27 -16.23
N PRO A 106 -13.75 -10.03 -16.76
CA PRO A 106 -13.03 -8.93 -16.13
C PRO A 106 -13.56 -8.65 -14.72
N ILE A 107 -12.69 -8.74 -13.70
CA ILE A 107 -13.01 -8.43 -12.31
C ILE A 107 -12.69 -6.94 -12.07
N GLY A 108 -13.72 -6.16 -11.77
CA GLY A 108 -13.60 -4.73 -11.47
C GLY A 108 -13.03 -4.45 -10.08
N CYS A 109 -12.56 -3.21 -9.89
CA CYS A 109 -12.17 -2.69 -8.58
C CYS A 109 -13.40 -2.49 -7.68
N ASN A 110 -13.17 -2.48 -6.37
CA ASN A 110 -14.20 -2.07 -5.42
C ASN A 110 -14.39 -0.55 -5.47
N GLU A 111 -15.40 -0.09 -6.21
CA GLU A 111 -15.65 1.33 -6.48
C GLU A 111 -15.83 2.16 -5.21
N ARG A 112 -16.45 1.58 -4.16
CA ARG A 112 -16.66 2.28 -2.89
C ARG A 112 -15.35 2.50 -2.14
N LEU A 113 -14.51 1.46 -2.07
CA LEU A 113 -13.16 1.61 -1.50
C LEU A 113 -12.30 2.55 -2.35
N GLU A 114 -12.41 2.49 -3.66
CA GLU A 114 -11.68 3.38 -4.57
C GLU A 114 -12.06 4.85 -4.35
N ALA A 115 -13.36 5.15 -4.18
CA ALA A 115 -13.84 6.48 -3.86
C ALA A 115 -13.27 6.99 -2.52
N LEU A 116 -13.32 6.17 -1.46
CA LEU A 116 -12.76 6.53 -0.15
C LEU A 116 -11.24 6.74 -0.21
N LEU A 117 -10.52 5.89 -0.94
CA LEU A 117 -9.08 6.03 -1.15
C LEU A 117 -8.74 7.31 -1.92
N LYS A 118 -9.54 7.65 -2.94
CA LYS A 118 -9.38 8.88 -3.72
C LYS A 118 -9.59 10.12 -2.86
N GLU A 119 -10.50 10.05 -1.89
CA GLU A 119 -10.75 11.13 -0.92
C GLU A 119 -9.61 11.28 0.10
N ILE A 120 -9.11 10.17 0.67
CA ILE A 120 -8.09 10.22 1.74
C ILE A 120 -6.68 10.54 1.23
N LYS A 121 -6.31 10.07 0.03
CA LYS A 121 -4.97 10.27 -0.58
C LYS A 121 -4.47 11.73 -0.56
N PRO A 122 -5.23 12.74 -1.02
CA PRO A 122 -4.77 14.14 -0.98
C PRO A 122 -4.52 14.63 0.46
N HIS A 123 -5.31 14.18 1.45
CA HIS A 123 -5.10 14.55 2.85
C HIS A 123 -3.76 14.00 3.40
N LEU A 124 -3.41 12.76 3.06
CA LEU A 124 -2.09 12.19 3.40
C LEU A 124 -0.94 12.93 2.71
N GLN A 125 -1.16 13.44 1.49
CA GLN A 125 -0.21 14.28 0.77
C GLN A 125 0.02 15.60 1.47
N THR A 126 -1.05 16.33 1.74
CA THR A 126 -0.97 17.60 2.45
C THR A 126 -0.33 17.44 3.83
N LEU A 127 -0.71 16.41 4.59
CA LEU A 127 -0.12 16.18 5.92
C LEU A 127 1.39 15.93 5.84
N LYS A 128 1.87 15.12 4.87
CA LYS A 128 3.30 14.87 4.66
C LYS A 128 4.06 16.17 4.36
N GLU A 129 3.53 17.00 3.48
CA GLU A 129 4.15 18.28 3.11
C GLU A 129 4.23 19.23 4.30
N LYS A 130 3.13 19.40 5.03
CA LYS A 130 3.09 20.31 6.18
C LYS A 130 3.95 19.82 7.33
N LEU A 131 4.01 18.51 7.56
CA LEU A 131 4.91 17.92 8.53
C LEU A 131 6.38 18.16 8.16
N ASN A 132 6.75 18.04 6.88
CA ASN A 132 8.11 18.35 6.42
C ASN A 132 8.48 19.83 6.64
N THR A 133 7.55 20.76 6.41
CA THR A 133 7.76 22.19 6.70
C THR A 133 8.09 22.40 8.18
N VAL A 134 7.32 21.81 9.09
CA VAL A 134 7.57 21.92 10.55
C VAL A 134 8.87 21.23 10.96
N SER A 135 9.17 20.05 10.42
CA SER A 135 10.43 19.34 10.67
C SER A 135 11.65 20.15 10.25
N MET A 136 11.59 20.80 9.08
CA MET A 136 12.68 21.65 8.60
C MET A 136 12.82 22.90 9.48
N TRP A 137 11.70 23.48 9.90
CA TRP A 137 11.71 24.62 10.82
C TRP A 137 12.39 24.27 12.15
N VAL A 138 12.03 23.15 12.78
CA VAL A 138 12.66 22.70 14.04
C VAL A 138 14.16 22.46 13.87
N GLN A 139 14.58 21.78 12.79
CA GLN A 139 16.00 21.50 12.53
C GLN A 139 16.84 22.77 12.37
N LEU A 140 16.31 23.80 11.70
CA LEU A 140 17.03 25.06 11.49
C LEU A 140 17.13 25.93 12.75
N GLN A 141 16.39 25.59 13.81
CA GLN A 141 16.47 26.25 15.11
C GLN A 141 17.43 25.56 16.08
N VAL A 142 18.08 24.45 15.66
CA VAL A 142 19.10 23.79 16.48
C VAL A 142 20.34 24.70 16.53
N PRO A 143 20.77 25.13 17.73
CA PRO A 143 21.90 26.03 17.89
C PRO A 143 23.23 25.32 17.58
N LYS A 144 24.33 26.08 17.60
CA LYS A 144 25.67 25.49 17.55
C LYS A 144 25.86 24.58 18.77
N MET A 145 26.62 23.50 18.57
CA MET A 145 26.99 22.61 19.67
C MET A 145 27.90 23.34 20.65
N GLU A 146 27.53 23.31 21.92
CA GLU A 146 28.26 23.91 23.04
C GLU A 146 28.38 22.88 24.17
N ASP A 147 29.38 23.06 25.05
CA ASP A 147 29.58 22.19 26.20
C ASP A 147 28.67 22.66 27.35
N GLY A 148 27.65 21.87 27.67
CA GLY A 148 26.60 22.23 28.64
C GLY A 148 25.41 22.99 28.05
N ASN A 149 24.40 23.27 28.89
CA ASN A 149 23.14 23.94 28.50
C ASN A 149 22.33 23.27 27.36
N ASN A 150 22.44 21.95 27.22
CA ASN A 150 21.84 21.18 26.13
C ASN A 150 20.37 20.77 26.37
N PHE A 151 19.72 21.24 27.44
CA PHE A 151 18.34 20.85 27.74
C PHE A 151 17.36 21.25 26.62
N GLY A 152 17.47 22.48 26.12
CA GLY A 152 16.64 22.95 25.00
C GLY A 152 16.85 22.11 23.73
N VAL A 153 18.09 21.69 23.46
CA VAL A 153 18.43 20.82 22.33
C VAL A 153 17.81 19.43 22.51
N ALA A 154 17.87 18.85 23.69
CA ALA A 154 17.23 17.56 23.98
C ALA A 154 15.71 17.60 23.78
N VAL A 155 15.06 18.73 24.12
CA VAL A 155 13.63 18.94 23.83
C VAL A 155 13.39 19.00 22.32
N GLN A 156 14.21 19.74 21.57
CA GLN A 156 14.13 19.82 20.10
C GLN A 156 14.29 18.44 19.46
N GLU A 157 15.27 17.64 19.92
CA GLU A 157 15.49 16.26 19.45
C GLU A 157 14.27 15.38 19.70
N LYS A 158 13.63 15.48 20.88
CA LYS A 158 12.45 14.69 21.18
C LYS A 158 11.25 15.05 20.30
N VAL A 159 11.07 16.33 20.01
CA VAL A 159 10.05 16.81 19.06
C VAL A 159 10.36 16.29 17.66
N PHE A 160 11.62 16.37 17.24
CA PHE A 160 12.04 15.89 15.92
C PHE A 160 11.84 14.37 15.75
N GLU A 161 12.09 13.58 16.80
CA GLU A 161 11.79 12.14 16.83
C GLU A 161 10.30 11.88 16.59
N LEU A 162 9.41 12.61 17.26
CA LEU A 162 7.97 12.50 17.07
C LEU A 162 7.56 12.83 15.63
N LEU A 163 8.10 13.90 15.06
CA LEU A 163 7.83 14.30 13.68
C LEU A 163 8.30 13.23 12.69
N THR A 164 9.48 12.66 12.92
CA THR A 164 10.05 11.59 12.09
C THR A 164 9.20 10.33 12.14
N ASN A 165 8.82 9.88 13.35
CA ASN A 165 7.96 8.72 13.55
C ASN A 165 6.58 8.91 12.88
N THR A 166 6.02 10.12 12.97
CA THR A 166 4.75 10.47 12.32
C THR A 166 4.88 10.41 10.79
N ARG A 167 5.98 10.93 10.23
CA ARG A 167 6.27 10.85 8.79
C ARG A 167 6.34 9.41 8.30
N THR A 168 7.03 8.54 9.04
CA THR A 168 7.16 7.12 8.70
C THR A 168 5.79 6.43 8.69
N LYS A 169 4.93 6.72 9.66
CA LYS A 169 3.54 6.20 9.68
C LYS A 169 2.73 6.65 8.48
N ILE A 170 2.81 7.93 8.11
CA ILE A 170 2.13 8.48 6.92
C ILE A 170 2.59 7.78 5.64
N GLU A 171 3.89 7.50 5.52
CA GLU A 171 4.42 6.80 4.34
C GLU A 171 3.91 5.34 4.29
N GLY A 172 3.83 4.66 5.43
CA GLY A 172 3.22 3.33 5.52
C GLY A 172 1.76 3.31 5.07
N LEU A 173 0.97 4.30 5.47
CA LEU A 173 -0.44 4.43 5.06
C LEU A 173 -0.61 4.61 3.54
N ARG A 174 0.33 5.28 2.87
CA ARG A 174 0.31 5.42 1.40
C ARG A 174 0.51 4.10 0.67
N VAL A 175 1.36 3.24 1.20
CA VAL A 175 1.60 1.90 0.64
C VAL A 175 0.31 1.07 0.72
N VAL A 176 -0.39 1.11 1.87
CA VAL A 176 -1.68 0.43 2.04
C VAL A 176 -2.76 1.02 1.12
N ALA A 177 -2.81 2.35 0.95
CA ALA A 177 -3.72 3.01 0.01
C ALA A 177 -3.40 2.73 -1.48
N ALA A 178 -2.23 2.14 -1.77
CA ALA A 178 -1.84 1.62 -3.07
C ALA A 178 -2.06 0.10 -3.19
N GLY A 179 -2.71 -0.53 -2.20
CA GLY A 179 -2.96 -1.98 -2.01
C GLY A 179 -3.74 -2.71 -3.11
N SER A 180 -3.80 -2.15 -4.32
CA SER A 180 -4.27 -2.81 -5.53
C SER A 180 -3.49 -4.09 -5.84
N ARG A 181 -2.23 -4.23 -5.39
CA ARG A 181 -1.40 -5.41 -5.66
C ARG A 181 -1.83 -6.63 -4.84
N GLU A 182 -2.00 -6.51 -3.53
CA GLU A 182 -2.39 -7.65 -2.68
C GLU A 182 -3.79 -8.17 -3.02
N MET A 183 -4.72 -7.27 -3.36
CA MET A 183 -6.05 -7.65 -3.82
C MET A 183 -6.01 -8.34 -5.18
N ALA A 184 -5.18 -7.84 -6.11
CA ALA A 184 -4.98 -8.50 -7.39
C ALA A 184 -4.33 -9.88 -7.23
N ASP A 185 -3.32 -10.01 -6.38
CA ASP A 185 -2.65 -11.28 -6.08
C ASP A 185 -3.62 -12.31 -5.46
N TYR A 186 -4.50 -11.87 -4.57
CA TYR A 186 -5.57 -12.72 -4.02
C TYR A 186 -6.52 -13.21 -5.11
N VAL A 187 -7.00 -12.32 -5.97
CA VAL A 187 -7.88 -12.67 -7.09
C VAL A 187 -7.19 -13.65 -8.03
N VAL A 188 -5.92 -13.41 -8.38
CA VAL A 188 -5.13 -14.31 -9.23
C VAL A 188 -4.97 -15.70 -8.60
N ARG A 189 -4.72 -15.79 -7.29
CA ARG A 189 -4.66 -17.08 -6.58
C ARG A 189 -5.98 -17.86 -6.62
N GLN A 190 -7.12 -17.17 -6.53
CA GLN A 190 -8.44 -17.82 -6.65
C GLN A 190 -8.72 -18.33 -8.09
N LEU A 191 -8.01 -17.79 -9.08
CA LEU A 191 -8.09 -18.23 -10.46
C LEU A 191 -7.09 -19.34 -10.80
N GLN A 192 -6.17 -19.71 -9.90
CA GLN A 192 -5.26 -20.83 -10.13
C GLN A 192 -6.00 -22.17 -10.05
N PRO A 193 -5.65 -23.17 -10.89
CA PRO A 193 -6.22 -24.51 -10.80
C PRO A 193 -6.01 -25.10 -9.39
N ILE A 194 -7.07 -25.62 -8.77
CA ILE A 194 -6.95 -26.35 -7.50
C ILE A 194 -6.33 -27.73 -7.81
N SER A 195 -5.07 -27.93 -7.40
CA SER A 195 -4.46 -29.26 -7.37
C SER A 195 -5.07 -30.06 -6.23
N TYR A 196 -6.11 -30.85 -6.52
CA TYR A 196 -6.44 -31.99 -5.67
C TYR A 196 -5.30 -32.99 -5.84
N GLU A 197 -4.30 -32.92 -4.96
CA GLU A 197 -3.34 -34.00 -4.78
C GLU A 197 -4.15 -35.24 -4.41
N ARG A 198 -3.96 -36.33 -5.18
CA ARG A 198 -4.41 -37.64 -4.75
C ARG A 198 -3.66 -37.94 -3.46
N ASP A 199 -4.37 -37.99 -2.34
CA ASP A 199 -3.94 -38.87 -1.25
C ASP A 199 -4.04 -40.30 -1.80
N ASP A 200 -3.01 -40.72 -2.55
CA ASP A 200 -2.76 -42.12 -2.89
C ASP A 200 -2.30 -42.84 -1.61
N HIS A 201 -3.16 -42.85 -0.59
CA HIS A 201 -2.99 -43.76 0.52
C HIS A 201 -3.44 -45.13 0.04
N ASP A 202 -2.49 -45.86 -0.52
CA ASP A 202 -2.63 -47.26 -0.89
C ASP A 202 -3.15 -48.06 0.33
N PRO A 203 -4.40 -48.58 0.31
CA PRO A 203 -4.93 -49.36 1.41
C PRO A 203 -4.32 -50.76 1.50
N SER A 204 -3.40 -51.13 0.59
CA SER A 204 -2.85 -52.49 0.51
C SER A 204 -1.57 -52.73 1.31
N VAL A 205 -1.06 -51.74 2.05
CA VAL A 205 0.06 -51.92 3.00
C VAL A 205 -0.45 -52.18 4.43
N LEU A 206 -1.43 -53.08 4.58
CA LEU A 206 -1.75 -53.74 5.84
C LEU A 206 -2.09 -55.20 5.56
N SER A 207 -1.03 -56.01 5.46
CA SER A 207 -1.05 -57.46 5.64
C SER A 207 0.24 -57.87 6.34
#